data_AF-A0A848QLP8-F1
#
_entry.id   AF-A0A848QLP8-F1
#
_cell.length_a   1.000
_cell.length_b   1.000
_cell.length_c   1.000
_cell.angle_alpha   90.00
_cell.angle_beta   90.00
_cell.angle_gamma   90.00
#
_symmetry.space_group_name_H-M   'P 1'
#
loop_
_entity.id
_entity.type
_entity.pdbx_description
1 polymer ?
#
loop_
_entity_poly.entity_id
_entity_poly.type
_entity_poly.pdbx_seq_one_letter_code
_entity_poly.pdbx_strand_id
1 'polypeptide(L)'
;MISVFGILFGVVMIAVLAIGVAFLLDVTLRSVGWKKRSLIAGFVATAVPMMVPIGTILSTASGDGNLVILLLPLIVGIGLMTVLVGFPAAYFFTRRREQNRDAASEPKIFD
;
A
#
# COMPACT_ATOMS: atom_id res chain seq x y z
N MET A 1 13.16 14.58 -18.89
CA MET A 1 12.28 13.45 -19.25
C MET A 1 12.51 12.24 -18.35
N ILE A 2 13.75 11.79 -18.11
CA ILE A 2 14.06 10.62 -17.24
C ILE A 2 13.45 10.72 -15.83
N SER A 3 13.38 11.91 -15.23
CA SER A 3 12.84 12.12 -13.88
C SER A 3 11.33 11.86 -13.77
N VAL A 4 10.54 12.26 -14.77
CA VAL A 4 9.06 12.08 -14.75
C VAL A 4 8.70 10.61 -14.94
N PHE A 5 9.39 9.90 -15.84
CA PHE A 5 9.19 8.47 -16.04
C PHE A 5 9.56 7.67 -14.79
N GLY A 6 10.64 8.04 -14.09
CA GLY A 6 11.01 7.40 -12.82
C GLY A 6 9.94 7.55 -11.74
N ILE A 7 9.36 8.75 -11.60
CA ILE A 7 8.29 9.02 -10.64
C ILE A 7 7.02 8.22 -10.98
N LEU A 8 6.59 8.26 -12.25
CA LEU A 8 5.42 7.51 -12.71
C LEU A 8 5.60 6.00 -12.52
N PHE A 9 6.79 5.48 -12.84
CA PHE A 9 7.12 4.07 -12.63
C PHE A 9 7.05 3.69 -11.15
N GLY A 10 7.59 4.54 -10.26
CA GLY A 10 7.50 4.33 -8.82
C GLY A 10 6.05 4.29 -8.32
N VAL A 11 5.20 5.20 -8.80
CA VAL A 11 3.76 5.23 -8.47
C VAL A 11 3.07 3.95 -8.94
N VAL A 12 3.31 3.52 -10.18
CA VAL A 12 2.74 2.27 -10.72
C VAL A 12 3.19 1.07 -9.91
N MET A 13 4.47 0.99 -9.55
CA MET A 13 5.01 -0.10 -8.73
C MET A 13 4.33 -0.17 -7.35
N ILE A 14 4.14 0.97 -6.68
CA ILE A 14 3.42 1.04 -5.40
C ILE A 14 1.97 0.55 -5.57
N ALA A 15 1.28 0.98 -6.64
CA ALA A 15 -0.09 0.55 -6.90
C ALA A 15 -0.19 -0.97 -7.14
N VAL A 16 0.73 -1.54 -7.93
CA VAL A 16 0.80 -2.99 -8.18
C VAL A 16 1.07 -3.76 -6.88
N LEU A 17 2.01 -3.29 -6.05
CA LEU A 17 2.29 -3.88 -4.74
C LEU A 17 1.05 -3.81 -3.83
N ALA A 18 0.36 -2.67 -3.80
CA ALA A 18 -0.85 -2.50 -2.98
C ALA A 18 -1.95 -3.48 -3.40
N ILE A 19 -2.14 -3.68 -4.71
CA ILE A 19 -3.09 -4.67 -5.23
C ILE A 19 -2.65 -6.09 -4.86
N GLY A 20 -1.36 -6.42 -5.00
CA GLY A 20 -0.80 -7.74 -4.65
C GLY A 20 -0.99 -8.07 -3.16
N VAL A 21 -0.66 -7.13 -2.27
CA VAL A 21 -0.87 -7.30 -0.83
C VAL A 21 -2.36 -7.38 -0.50
N ALA A 22 -3.20 -6.56 -1.12
CA ALA A 22 -4.64 -6.62 -0.94
C ALA A 22 -5.23 -7.98 -1.37
N PHE A 23 -4.74 -8.54 -2.48
CA PHE A 23 -5.10 -9.88 -2.92
C PHE A 23 -4.67 -10.94 -1.90
N LEU A 24 -3.45 -10.86 -1.37
CA LEU A 24 -2.94 -11.80 -0.37
C LEU A 24 -3.77 -11.74 0.91
N LEU A 25 -4.04 -10.55 1.44
CA LEU A 25 -4.88 -10.33 2.62
C LEU A 25 -6.32 -10.79 2.39
N ASP A 26 -6.80 -10.70 1.16
CA ASP A 26 -8.13 -11.19 0.82
C ASP A 26 -8.25 -12.72 0.88
N VAL A 27 -7.16 -13.43 0.56
CA VAL A 27 -7.09 -14.89 0.65
C VAL A 27 -6.84 -15.35 2.09
N THR A 28 -5.91 -14.70 2.80
CA THR A 28 -5.47 -15.15 4.13
C THR A 28 -6.34 -14.65 5.28
N LEU A 29 -6.91 -13.44 5.19
CA LEU A 29 -7.65 -12.78 6.26
C LEU A 29 -9.09 -12.44 5.85
N ARG A 30 -9.86 -13.44 5.39
CA ARG A 30 -11.27 -13.24 4.98
C ARG A 30 -12.18 -12.69 6.09
N SER A 31 -11.89 -12.98 7.36
CA SER A 31 -12.68 -12.50 8.50
C SER A 31 -12.53 -10.99 8.77
N VAL A 32 -11.49 -10.36 8.22
CA VAL A 32 -11.23 -8.94 8.42
C VAL A 32 -11.99 -8.12 7.38
N GLY A 33 -12.72 -7.10 7.83
CA GLY A 33 -13.48 -6.21 6.92
C GLY A 33 -12.59 -5.62 5.80
N TRP A 34 -13.12 -5.59 4.57
CA TRP A 34 -12.40 -5.16 3.36
C TRP A 34 -11.78 -3.76 3.47
N LYS A 35 -12.39 -2.84 4.24
CA LYS A 35 -11.85 -1.49 4.52
C LYS A 35 -10.53 -1.54 5.31
N LYS A 36 -10.43 -2.44 6.30
CA LYS A 36 -9.19 -2.63 7.07
C LYS A 36 -8.13 -3.30 6.21
N ARG A 37 -8.51 -4.30 5.40
CA ARG A 37 -7.59 -4.97 4.47
C ARG A 37 -6.97 -3.99 3.46
N SER A 38 -7.77 -3.08 2.88
CA SER A 38 -7.25 -2.05 1.96
C SER A 38 -6.32 -1.05 2.64
N LEU A 39 -6.61 -0.63 3.87
CA LEU A 39 -5.72 0.22 4.65
C LEU A 39 -4.36 -0.45 4.89
N ILE A 40 -4.38 -1.70 5.38
CA ILE A 40 -3.16 -2.47 5.66
C ILE A 40 -2.37 -2.69 4.37
N ALA A 41 -3.03 -3.08 3.29
CA ALA A 41 -2.38 -3.31 2.01
C ALA A 41 -1.72 -2.04 1.46
N GLY A 42 -2.41 -0.90 1.53
CA GLY A 42 -1.87 0.39 1.12
C GLY A 42 -0.66 0.82 1.94
N PHE A 43 -0.71 0.63 3.26
CA PHE A 43 0.41 0.96 4.15
C PHE A 43 1.62 0.03 3.95
N VAL A 44 1.39 -1.28 3.83
CA VAL A 44 2.47 -2.25 3.61
C VAL A 44 3.17 -1.99 2.28
N ALA A 45 2.41 -1.73 1.21
CA ALA A 45 2.97 -1.50 -0.12
C ALA A 45 3.87 -0.27 -0.22
N THR A 46 3.65 0.73 0.65
CA THR A 46 4.44 1.97 0.68
C THR A 46 5.55 1.92 1.72
N ALA A 47 5.33 1.25 2.86
CA ALA A 47 6.32 1.09 3.91
C ALA A 47 7.45 0.15 3.48
N VAL A 48 7.14 -0.98 2.84
CA VAL A 48 8.14 -2.02 2.50
C VAL A 48 9.30 -1.48 1.65
N PRO A 49 9.07 -0.75 0.54
CA PRO A 49 10.17 -0.16 -0.23
C PRO A 49 11.01 0.84 0.57
N MET A 50 10.38 1.55 1.52
CA MET A 50 11.04 2.55 2.36
C MET A 50 11.85 1.93 3.50
N MET A 51 11.65 0.65 3.83
CA MET A 51 12.47 -0.05 4.82
C MET A 51 13.95 -0.14 4.42
N VAL A 52 14.25 -0.21 3.11
CA VAL A 52 15.62 -0.28 2.60
C VAL A 52 16.43 0.99 2.93
N PRO A 53 15.98 2.21 2.53
CA PRO A 53 16.68 3.43 2.91
C PRO A 53 16.65 3.68 4.42
N ILE A 54 15.57 3.33 5.14
CA ILE A 54 15.53 3.41 6.61
C ILE A 54 16.64 2.55 7.22
N GLY A 55 16.75 1.28 6.83
CA GLY A 55 17.78 0.38 7.33
C GLY A 55 19.19 0.87 7.00
N THR A 56 19.37 1.44 5.80
CA THR A 56 20.64 2.05 5.39
C THR A 56 21.01 3.21 6.32
N ILE A 57 20.10 4.16 6.54
CA ILE A 57 20.33 5.31 7.44
C ILE A 57 20.67 4.82 8.84
N LEU A 58 19.89 3.88 9.39
CA LEU A 58 20.13 3.32 10.72
C LEU A 58 21.49 2.62 10.83
N SER A 59 21.95 1.96 9.77
CA SER A 59 23.26 1.29 9.76
C SER A 59 24.45 2.26 9.65
N THR A 60 24.24 3.43 9.04
CA THR A 60 25.30 4.43 8.79
C THR A 60 25.35 5.54 9.83
N ALA A 61 24.29 5.72 10.62
CA ALA A 61 24.19 6.78 11.61
C ALA A 61 25.01 6.43 12.86
N SER A 62 26.32 6.66 12.81
CA SER A 62 27.21 6.58 13.96
C SER A 62 27.13 7.88 14.79
N GLY A 63 26.35 7.85 15.87
CA GLY A 63 26.59 8.66 17.08
C GLY A 63 26.07 10.10 17.15
N ASP A 64 26.21 10.93 16.11
CA ASP A 64 26.00 12.39 16.24
C ASP A 64 24.92 13.00 15.33
N GLY A 65 24.45 12.25 14.31
CA GLY A 65 23.42 12.73 13.40
C GLY A 65 22.04 12.62 14.02
N ASN A 66 21.27 13.72 14.07
CA ASN A 66 19.89 13.73 14.54
C ASN A 66 19.01 12.82 13.65
N LEU A 67 18.95 11.53 13.99
CA LEU A 67 18.26 10.46 13.26
C LEU A 67 16.83 10.82 12.88
N VAL A 68 16.16 11.59 13.74
CA VAL A 68 14.80 12.08 13.50
C VAL A 68 14.73 12.89 12.21
N ILE A 69 15.70 13.76 11.94
CA ILE A 69 15.73 14.60 10.73
C ILE A 69 15.89 13.74 9.47
N LEU A 70 16.64 12.65 9.54
CA LEU A 70 16.89 11.75 8.41
C LEU A 70 15.71 10.80 8.14
N LEU A 71 15.02 10.34 9.21
CA LEU A 71 13.92 9.39 9.10
C LEU A 71 12.57 10.08 8.85
N LEU A 72 12.36 11.30 9.32
CA LEU A 72 11.08 12.00 9.21
C LEU A 72 10.58 12.13 7.76
N PRO A 73 11.40 12.50 6.76
CA PRO A 73 10.95 12.57 5.37
C PRO A 73 10.49 11.21 4.82
N LEU A 74 11.14 10.12 5.25
CA LEU A 74 10.76 8.76 4.84
C LEU A 74 9.43 8.36 5.47
N ILE A 75 9.23 8.63 6.76
CA ILE A 75 7.97 8.35 7.47
C ILE A 75 6.82 9.16 6.87
N VAL A 76 7.03 10.45 6.63
CA VAL A 76 6.04 11.33 5.97
C VAL A 76 5.77 10.86 4.54
N GLY A 77 6.81 10.45 3.81
CA GLY A 77 6.71 9.88 2.46
C GLY A 77 5.85 8.61 2.44
N ILE A 78 6.01 7.71 3.41
CA ILE A 78 5.15 6.52 3.57
C ILE A 78 3.69 6.95 3.75
N GLY A 79 3.42 7.90 4.66
CA GLY A 79 2.08 8.39 4.92
C GLY A 79 1.43 9.00 3.68
N LEU A 80 2.14 9.90 2.99
CA LEU A 80 1.66 10.54 1.76
C LEU A 80 1.40 9.52 0.65
N MET A 81 2.34 8.63 0.36
CA MET A 81 2.15 7.61 -0.67
C MET A 81 1.03 6.63 -0.32
N THR A 82 0.83 6.34 0.97
CA THR A 82 -0.28 5.50 1.42
C THR A 82 -1.60 6.17 1.10
N VAL A 83 -1.76 7.45 1.43
CA VAL A 83 -3.01 8.17 1.20
C VAL A 83 -3.26 8.41 -0.30
N LEU A 84 -2.22 8.78 -1.05
CA LEU A 84 -2.37 9.20 -2.45
C LEU A 84 -2.44 8.05 -3.44
N VAL A 85 -1.77 6.92 -3.17
CA VAL A 85 -1.61 5.83 -4.14
C VAL A 85 -1.98 4.48 -3.55
N GLY A 86 -1.32 4.08 -2.46
CA GLY A 86 -1.45 2.73 -1.90
C GLY A 86 -2.88 2.39 -1.48
N PHE A 87 -3.49 3.24 -0.65
CA PHE A 87 -4.85 3.04 -0.17
C PHE A 87 -5.88 3.11 -1.30
N PRO A 88 -5.91 4.13 -2.17
CA PRO A 88 -6.85 4.16 -3.29
C PRO A 88 -6.75 2.91 -4.17
N ALA A 89 -5.55 2.49 -4.57
CA ALA A 89 -5.36 1.30 -5.41
C ALA A 89 -5.88 0.03 -4.73
N ALA A 90 -5.52 -0.19 -3.45
CA ALA A 90 -6.00 -1.33 -2.69
C ALA A 90 -7.52 -1.27 -2.41
N TYR A 91 -8.06 -0.09 -2.16
CA TYR A 91 -9.47 0.16 -1.87
C TYR A 91 -10.35 -0.16 -3.08
N PHE A 92 -10.02 0.36 -4.26
CA PHE A 92 -10.80 0.09 -5.48
C PHE A 92 -10.78 -1.41 -5.83
N PHE A 93 -9.63 -2.05 -5.68
CA PHE A 93 -9.49 -3.48 -5.90
C PHE A 93 -10.33 -4.32 -4.92
N THR A 94 -10.17 -4.09 -3.61
CA THR A 94 -10.89 -4.84 -2.57
C THR A 94 -12.39 -4.59 -2.62
N ARG A 95 -12.83 -3.35 -2.84
CA ARG A 95 -14.25 -3.02 -2.98
C ARG A 95 -14.89 -3.75 -4.16
N ARG A 96 -14.25 -3.73 -5.34
CA ARG A 96 -14.74 -4.42 -6.53
C ARG A 96 -14.83 -5.93 -6.30
N ARG A 97 -13.86 -6.49 -5.60
CA ARG A 97 -13.84 -7.92 -5.28
C ARG A 97 -14.95 -8.32 -4.31
N GLU A 98 -15.24 -7.49 -3.31
CA GLU A 98 -16.33 -7.74 -2.36
C GLU A 98 -17.69 -7.64 -3.05
N GLN A 99 -17.92 -6.59 -3.87
CA GLN A 99 -19.15 -6.45 -4.65
C GLN A 99 -19.43 -7.67 -5.54
N ASN A 100 -18.38 -8.25 -6.14
CA ASN A 100 -18.52 -9.45 -6.97
C ASN A 100 -18.82 -10.71 -6.14
N ARG A 101 -18.48 -10.75 -4.86
CA ARG A 101 -18.87 -11.85 -3.96
C ARG A 101 -20.32 -11.72 -3.55
N ASP A 102 -20.72 -10.53 -3.12
CA ASP A 102 -22.09 -10.26 -2.68
C ASP A 102 -23.08 -10.53 -3.83
N ALA A 103 -22.76 -10.09 -5.05
CA ALA A 103 -23.57 -10.35 -6.26
C ALA A 103 -23.62 -11.83 -6.68
N ALA A 104 -22.67 -12.66 -6.26
CA ALA A 104 -22.71 -14.09 -6.51
C ALA A 104 -23.54 -14.85 -5.46
N SER A 105 -23.70 -14.26 -4.27
CA SER A 105 -24.52 -14.81 -3.17
C SER A 105 -25.98 -14.36 -3.20
N GLU A 106 -26.33 -13.32 -3.96
CA GLU A 106 -27.73 -13.00 -4.27
C GLU A 106 -28.21 -13.96 -5.38
N PRO A 107 -29.14 -14.90 -5.09
CA PRO A 107 -29.78 -15.64 -6.16
C PRO A 107 -30.52 -14.61 -7.03
N LYS A 108 -30.28 -14.63 -8.34
CA LYS A 108 -31.15 -13.95 -9.31
C LYS A 108 -32.56 -14.51 -9.12
N ILE A 109 -33.36 -13.86 -8.28
CA ILE A 109 -34.79 -14.14 -8.18
C ILE A 109 -35.38 -13.61 -9.49
N PHE A 110 -35.61 -14.56 -10.39
CA PHE A 110 -36.34 -14.51 -11.66
C PHE A 110 -37.03 -13.17 -12.02
N ASP A 111 -36.58 -12.57 -13.12
CA ASP A 111 -37.48 -11.91 -14.09
C ASP A 111 -37.66 -12.86 -15.28
#